data_AF-A0ABD4T7P2-F1
#
_entry.id   AF-A0ABD4T7P2-F1
#
_cell.length_a   1.000
_cell.length_b   1.000
_cell.length_c   1.000
_cell.angle_alpha   90.00
_cell.angle_beta   90.00
_cell.angle_gamma   90.00
#
_symmetry.space_group_name_H-M   'P 1'
#
loop_
_entity.id
_entity.type
_entity.pdbx_description
1 polymer ?
#
loop_
_entity_poly.entity_id
_entity_poly.type
_entity_poly.pdbx_seq_one_letter_code
_entity_poly.pdbx_strand_id
1 'polypeptide(L)'
;MRKVGQLLTFGLILAMMPSSIAQAQFGFGLFGPSRSPNNPSGGRNSVGQTTRTDPNERSRPNGVNPFGIFQTILEAQPNQGPRQLSPREDFEQAFYGGTPAQAVEKFEQLQRRTFADQLEIQIPDGFLSAESIARQLGILSRLTGRRTAVLYLANLERTDQIGRMLVLPQTQPLAGTGTPVASRGTIPFSLAQSTQSPVIRQIAADVNPKQFHTVAAQFRRQISDPTLVESLGYRSSAQQLYGWLVAPLASQLRAHQIDTVLFSLDDGLRSLPVAALHDGQRFLIETHSVALIPSFGLTDSGLRSHLIQKPLLAMGISKEHQGLSALPAVPLELSALSQRWQAHQAITLDESSTVKNLRDLNRQRHYGVIHLATHAQFNPGDINNSYIQLWNERLKLKKLNQLARELSWGQAPAVELLVMSACETALGSREAELGFAGAALLAEVKSTAASLWRVNDQGTLGLMNEFYAALQTSPTKAEALRTAQLAMLREEIFIQAGQLRSRGTQGMDLPLEAGLAGDLNFRHPYYWSGYTIVGNWN
;
A
#
# COMPACT_ATOMS: atom_id res chain seq x y z
N MET A 1 11.25 14.85 61.16
CA MET A 1 12.37 14.26 61.94
C MET A 1 13.23 13.41 61.00
N ARG A 2 14.53 13.77 60.89
CA ARG A 2 15.76 12.93 60.78
C ARG A 2 15.65 11.55 60.10
N LYS A 3 16.62 11.03 59.34
CA LYS A 3 17.91 11.41 58.72
C LYS A 3 18.54 10.03 58.37
N VAL A 4 19.22 9.91 57.21
CA VAL A 4 20.50 9.14 57.03
C VAL A 4 20.43 7.60 57.18
N GLY A 5 21.12 6.74 56.42
CA GLY A 5 22.11 6.88 55.36
C GLY A 5 22.68 5.51 54.94
N GLN A 6 23.47 5.56 53.86
CA GLN A 6 24.57 4.71 53.37
C GLN A 6 24.89 3.36 54.07
N LEU A 7 25.20 2.32 53.29
CA LEU A 7 26.60 1.92 53.00
C LEU A 7 26.73 0.77 51.98
N LEU A 8 27.81 0.86 51.20
CA LEU A 8 28.37 -0.13 50.28
C LEU A 8 28.95 -1.36 51.00
N THR A 9 28.93 -2.53 50.35
CA THR A 9 30.02 -3.52 50.52
C THR A 9 30.23 -4.37 49.26
N PHE A 10 31.50 -4.46 48.87
CA PHE A 10 32.10 -5.33 47.86
C PHE A 10 31.99 -6.81 48.23
N GLY A 11 31.91 -7.68 47.24
CA GLY A 11 32.03 -9.14 47.40
C GLY A 11 32.28 -9.84 46.07
N LEU A 12 33.55 -9.98 45.71
CA LEU A 12 34.07 -10.72 44.56
C LEU A 12 34.34 -12.17 44.99
N ILE A 13 33.64 -13.18 44.44
CA ILE A 13 34.11 -14.58 44.48
C ILE A 13 33.84 -15.28 43.14
N LEU A 14 34.90 -15.96 42.72
CA LEU A 14 35.20 -16.66 41.48
C LEU A 14 34.52 -18.04 41.40
N ALA A 15 34.26 -18.46 40.16
CA ALA A 15 34.32 -19.83 39.61
C ALA A 15 33.50 -20.96 40.26
N MET A 16 32.64 -21.59 39.46
CA MET A 16 32.72 -23.02 39.11
C MET A 16 31.78 -23.36 37.95
N MET A 17 32.36 -23.82 36.83
CA MET A 17 31.66 -24.54 35.77
C MET A 17 31.33 -25.97 36.23
N PRO A 18 30.36 -26.64 35.59
CA PRO A 18 30.75 -27.87 34.89
C PRO A 18 30.21 -27.98 33.47
N SER A 19 31.01 -28.70 32.69
CA SER A 19 30.88 -29.07 31.28
C SER A 19 29.87 -30.21 31.07
N SER A 20 29.16 -30.19 29.94
CA SER A 20 28.53 -31.35 29.26
C SER A 20 28.06 -30.86 27.88
N ILE A 21 28.85 -30.90 26.81
CA ILE A 21 29.00 -32.00 25.83
C ILE A 21 27.68 -32.70 25.48
N ALA A 22 27.09 -32.30 24.35
CA ALA A 22 26.34 -33.17 23.45
C ALA A 22 26.52 -32.64 22.01
N GLN A 23 27.45 -33.25 21.28
CA GLN A 23 27.62 -33.10 19.84
C GLN A 23 26.53 -33.92 19.14
N ALA A 24 25.76 -33.30 18.26
CA ALA A 24 24.97 -34.00 17.25
C ALA A 24 25.65 -33.80 15.89
N GLN A 25 26.36 -34.83 15.45
CA GLN A 25 26.84 -34.99 14.08
C GLN A 25 25.66 -35.34 13.18
N PHE A 26 25.47 -34.60 12.09
CA PHE A 26 24.79 -35.13 10.90
C PHE A 26 25.76 -35.02 9.73
N GLY A 27 26.08 -36.19 9.18
CA GLY A 27 27.11 -36.40 8.18
C GLY A 27 26.73 -35.91 6.79
N PHE A 28 27.75 -35.45 6.09
CA PHE A 28 27.80 -35.28 4.65
C PHE A 28 27.65 -36.61 3.93
N GLY A 29 26.80 -36.66 2.91
CA GLY A 29 26.80 -37.68 1.86
C GLY A 29 27.13 -37.02 0.51
N LEU A 30 28.42 -36.97 0.18
CA LEU A 30 28.92 -36.71 -1.17
C LEU A 30 29.05 -38.06 -1.90
N PHE A 31 28.42 -38.20 -3.07
CA PHE A 31 28.80 -39.18 -4.08
C PHE A 31 29.13 -38.43 -5.38
N GLY A 32 30.35 -38.61 -5.85
CA GLY A 32 30.73 -38.58 -7.26
C GLY A 32 31.73 -39.72 -7.49
N PRO A 33 32.45 -39.78 -8.62
CA PRO A 33 32.03 -39.72 -10.02
C PRO A 33 32.37 -41.06 -10.75
N SER A 34 31.88 -41.30 -11.97
CA SER A 34 32.49 -42.34 -12.85
C SER A 34 32.54 -41.98 -14.33
N ARG A 35 33.79 -41.87 -14.77
CA ARG A 35 34.47 -41.93 -16.08
C ARG A 35 33.73 -42.43 -17.36
N SER A 36 34.05 -41.70 -18.45
CA SER A 36 34.34 -42.03 -19.89
C SER A 36 34.87 -43.46 -20.22
N PRO A 37 35.14 -43.91 -21.48
CA PRO A 37 35.28 -43.18 -22.77
C PRO A 37 34.80 -43.89 -24.08
N ASN A 38 34.78 -43.18 -25.23
CA ASN A 38 35.51 -43.53 -26.49
C ASN A 38 34.99 -42.79 -27.75
N ASN A 39 35.95 -42.14 -28.43
CA ASN A 39 35.99 -41.71 -29.84
C ASN A 39 36.45 -42.94 -30.71
N PRO A 40 36.78 -42.91 -32.03
CA PRO A 40 36.88 -41.81 -33.01
C PRO A 40 36.49 -42.12 -34.49
N SER A 41 36.68 -41.10 -35.36
CA SER A 41 37.11 -41.15 -36.79
C SER A 41 36.16 -41.79 -37.82
N GLY A 42 36.05 -41.39 -39.08
CA GLY A 42 36.80 -40.51 -39.99
C GLY A 42 36.38 -40.92 -41.42
N GLY A 43 36.58 -40.09 -42.45
CA GLY A 43 36.36 -40.55 -43.83
C GLY A 43 36.15 -39.46 -44.86
N ARG A 44 37.20 -39.17 -45.61
CA ARG A 44 37.27 -38.26 -46.75
C ARG A 44 36.87 -38.95 -48.06
N ASN A 45 36.61 -38.08 -49.05
CA ASN A 45 36.98 -38.16 -50.47
C ASN A 45 36.02 -38.80 -51.50
N SER A 46 35.79 -37.96 -52.53
CA SER A 46 35.99 -38.19 -53.97
C SER A 46 34.71 -38.25 -54.81
N VAL A 47 34.63 -37.87 -56.08
CA VAL A 47 35.44 -37.19 -57.12
C VAL A 47 34.45 -37.04 -58.31
N GLY A 48 34.68 -36.09 -59.23
CA GLY A 48 34.08 -36.13 -60.58
C GLY A 48 33.85 -34.74 -61.18
N GLN A 49 34.88 -34.08 -61.72
CA GLN A 49 35.31 -34.11 -63.13
C GLN A 49 34.55 -33.12 -64.06
N THR A 50 35.27 -32.06 -64.49
CA THR A 50 35.62 -31.69 -65.90
C THR A 50 34.50 -30.96 -66.67
N THR A 51 34.66 -29.89 -67.46
CA THR A 51 35.67 -29.45 -68.46
C THR A 51 35.52 -27.93 -68.71
N ARG A 52 36.59 -27.11 -68.77
CA ARG A 52 37.25 -26.51 -69.99
C ARG A 52 36.26 -25.93 -71.02
N THR A 53 36.24 -24.63 -71.33
CA THR A 53 37.17 -23.91 -72.25
C THR A 53 37.02 -22.37 -72.20
N ASP A 54 38.14 -21.65 -72.31
CA ASP A 54 38.33 -20.25 -72.78
C ASP A 54 38.90 -20.33 -74.23
N PRO A 55 38.89 -19.32 -75.15
CA PRO A 55 39.47 -17.96 -74.91
C PRO A 55 38.99 -16.75 -75.80
N ASN A 56 39.44 -15.53 -75.41
CA ASN A 56 39.76 -14.31 -76.22
C ASN A 56 38.63 -13.54 -76.96
N GLU A 57 38.60 -12.20 -77.16
CA GLU A 57 39.54 -11.08 -77.03
C GLU A 57 38.79 -9.71 -77.19
N ARG A 58 39.36 -8.63 -76.61
CA ARG A 58 39.27 -7.17 -76.99
C ARG A 58 37.89 -6.47 -76.97
N SER A 59 37.67 -5.34 -76.27
CA SER A 59 38.19 -4.00 -76.58
C SER A 59 37.67 -2.97 -75.54
N ARG A 60 38.45 -1.95 -75.17
CA ARG A 60 38.01 -0.64 -74.59
C ARG A 60 38.13 0.43 -75.71
N PRO A 61 37.53 1.65 -75.70
CA PRO A 61 37.22 2.51 -74.54
C PRO A 61 36.04 3.55 -74.65
N ASN A 62 35.85 4.32 -73.56
CA ASN A 62 35.43 5.75 -73.43
C ASN A 62 33.99 6.29 -73.71
N GLY A 63 33.51 7.07 -72.72
CA GLY A 63 32.53 8.19 -72.81
C GLY A 63 31.06 7.77 -72.78
N VAL A 64 30.15 8.31 -71.95
CA VAL A 64 29.66 9.71 -71.93
C VAL A 64 28.78 9.95 -70.68
N ASN A 65 29.08 11.05 -69.96
CA ASN A 65 28.23 12.05 -69.23
C ASN A 65 27.11 11.65 -68.21
N PRO A 66 26.74 12.56 -67.27
CA PRO A 66 26.62 12.28 -65.86
C PRO A 66 25.30 12.86 -65.31
N PHE A 67 24.14 12.28 -65.64
CA PHE A 67 22.86 12.76 -65.12
C PHE A 67 21.92 11.56 -65.01
N GLY A 68 21.77 11.03 -63.80
CA GLY A 68 20.90 9.88 -63.58
C GLY A 68 20.94 9.29 -62.18
N ILE A 69 21.15 10.10 -61.14
CA ILE A 69 20.90 9.67 -59.75
C ILE A 69 20.20 10.81 -59.01
N PHE A 70 18.98 11.13 -59.43
CA PHE A 70 18.00 11.85 -58.62
C PHE A 70 16.62 11.65 -59.24
N GLN A 71 16.03 10.47 -59.02
CA GLN A 71 14.60 10.27 -58.83
C GLN A 71 14.30 8.79 -58.60
N THR A 72 13.24 8.52 -57.84
CA THR A 72 12.73 7.21 -57.37
C THR A 72 13.57 6.67 -56.20
N ILE A 73 13.13 6.66 -54.94
CA ILE A 73 11.80 6.38 -54.38
C ILE A 73 11.56 7.30 -53.17
N LEU A 74 10.75 8.33 -53.36
CA LEU A 74 9.98 8.98 -52.31
C LEU A 74 8.64 8.24 -52.30
N GLU A 75 8.65 7.00 -51.77
CA GLU A 75 7.41 6.32 -51.41
C GLU A 75 6.85 7.08 -50.21
N ALA A 76 5.87 7.93 -50.51
CA ALA A 76 5.02 8.55 -49.52
C ALA A 76 4.47 7.45 -48.60
N GLN A 77 4.98 7.41 -47.37
CA GLN A 77 4.31 6.66 -46.32
C GLN A 77 2.86 7.17 -46.25
N PRO A 78 1.86 6.26 -46.22
CA PRO A 78 0.49 6.69 -46.08
C PRO A 78 0.41 7.54 -44.82
N ASN A 79 -0.21 8.71 -44.97
CA ASN A 79 -0.43 9.73 -43.96
C ASN A 79 -1.00 9.07 -42.70
N GLN A 80 -0.14 8.56 -41.81
CA GLN A 80 -0.54 8.06 -40.52
C GLN A 80 -0.93 9.32 -39.76
N GLY A 81 -2.23 9.45 -39.47
CA GLY A 81 -2.72 10.49 -38.58
C GLY A 81 -1.86 10.54 -37.30
N PRO A 82 -1.90 11.67 -36.55
CA PRO A 82 -1.02 11.86 -35.42
C PRO A 82 -0.99 10.62 -34.52
N ARG A 83 0.22 10.09 -34.27
CA ARG A 83 0.44 8.90 -33.44
C ARG A 83 -0.38 9.03 -32.15
N GLN A 84 -1.26 8.07 -31.89
CA GLN A 84 -2.00 8.02 -30.64
C GLN A 84 -1.01 7.77 -29.49
N LEU A 85 -0.96 8.70 -28.54
CA LEU A 85 -0.10 8.58 -27.36
C LEU A 85 -0.65 7.48 -26.45
N SER A 86 0.24 6.71 -25.86
CA SER A 86 -0.12 5.84 -24.73
C SER A 86 -0.62 6.69 -23.54
N PRO A 87 -1.40 6.12 -22.61
CA PRO A 87 -1.86 6.85 -21.43
C PRO A 87 -0.73 7.50 -20.61
N ARG A 88 0.43 6.84 -20.52
CA ARG A 88 1.64 7.36 -19.86
C ARG A 88 2.23 8.53 -20.63
N GLU A 89 2.41 8.40 -21.95
CA GLU A 89 2.94 9.48 -22.80
C GLU A 89 2.03 10.73 -22.77
N ASP A 90 0.71 10.53 -22.76
CA ASP A 90 -0.29 11.60 -22.65
C ASP A 90 -0.21 12.32 -21.29
N PHE A 91 -0.08 11.56 -20.18
CA PHE A 91 0.18 12.13 -18.86
C PHE A 91 1.47 12.95 -18.83
N GLU A 92 2.59 12.40 -19.28
CA GLU A 92 3.87 13.11 -19.20
C GLU A 92 3.90 14.35 -20.10
N GLN A 93 3.27 14.30 -21.28
CA GLN A 93 3.11 15.48 -22.12
C GLN A 93 2.35 16.59 -21.38
N ALA A 94 1.26 16.26 -20.69
CA ALA A 94 0.52 17.23 -19.88
C ALA A 94 1.31 17.68 -18.63
N PHE A 95 2.11 16.81 -18.04
CA PHE A 95 2.94 17.13 -16.89
C PHE A 95 4.00 18.20 -17.23
N TYR A 96 4.69 18.07 -18.37
CA TYR A 96 5.72 19.03 -18.79
C TYR A 96 5.16 20.26 -19.51
N GLY A 97 4.24 20.06 -20.45
CA GLY A 97 3.77 21.11 -21.36
C GLY A 97 2.42 21.74 -20.98
N GLY A 98 1.66 21.10 -20.08
CA GLY A 98 0.35 21.56 -19.67
C GLY A 98 0.35 22.37 -18.38
N THR A 99 -0.85 22.78 -17.95
CA THR A 99 -1.09 23.38 -16.63
C THR A 99 -0.97 22.33 -15.52
N PRO A 100 -0.71 22.73 -14.25
CA PRO A 100 -0.72 21.80 -13.12
C PRO A 100 -2.03 21.00 -12.99
N ALA A 101 -3.18 21.62 -13.27
CA ALA A 101 -4.49 20.96 -13.26
C ALA A 101 -4.59 19.87 -14.33
N GLN A 102 -4.16 20.15 -15.56
CA GLN A 102 -4.14 19.14 -16.65
C GLN A 102 -3.23 17.95 -16.32
N ALA A 103 -2.11 18.19 -15.64
CA ALA A 103 -1.23 17.10 -15.21
C ALA A 103 -1.92 16.16 -14.21
N VAL A 104 -2.66 16.71 -13.24
CA VAL A 104 -3.47 15.92 -12.28
C VAL A 104 -4.57 15.15 -13.01
N GLU A 105 -5.30 15.79 -13.93
CA GLU A 105 -6.37 15.16 -14.71
C GLU A 105 -5.87 13.97 -15.51
N LYS A 106 -4.73 14.11 -16.19
CA LYS A 106 -4.14 13.02 -16.96
C LYS A 106 -3.58 11.92 -16.08
N PHE A 107 -3.04 12.26 -14.90
CA PHE A 107 -2.61 11.26 -13.94
C PHE A 107 -3.79 10.47 -13.34
N GLU A 108 -4.90 11.13 -13.02
CA GLU A 108 -6.15 10.48 -12.61
C GLU A 108 -6.71 9.57 -13.71
N GLN A 109 -6.63 9.97 -14.98
CA GLN A 109 -6.99 9.12 -16.12
C GLN A 109 -6.06 7.91 -16.24
N LEU A 110 -4.76 8.11 -16.11
CA LEU A 110 -3.76 7.05 -16.14
C LEU A 110 -4.03 6.02 -15.05
N GLN A 111 -4.11 6.46 -13.78
CA GLN A 111 -4.37 5.57 -12.65
C GLN A 111 -5.69 4.82 -12.83
N ARG A 112 -6.77 5.51 -13.24
CA ARG A 112 -8.06 4.84 -13.47
C ARG A 112 -8.00 3.77 -14.53
N ARG A 113 -7.27 3.99 -15.63
CA ARG A 113 -7.08 2.97 -16.67
C ARG A 113 -6.23 1.82 -16.18
N THR A 114 -5.11 2.11 -15.53
CA THR A 114 -4.22 1.07 -14.98
C THR A 114 -4.95 0.16 -14.01
N PHE A 115 -5.73 0.75 -13.10
CA PHE A 115 -6.65 -0.01 -12.27
C PHE A 115 -7.67 -0.71 -13.19
N ALA A 116 -8.55 -0.03 -13.94
CA ALA A 116 -9.58 -0.67 -14.80
C ALA A 116 -9.10 -1.93 -15.56
N ASP A 117 -7.92 -1.86 -16.19
CA ASP A 117 -7.30 -2.95 -16.94
C ASP A 117 -6.93 -4.15 -16.04
N GLN A 118 -6.26 -3.91 -14.91
CA GLN A 118 -5.97 -4.96 -13.92
C GLN A 118 -7.23 -5.53 -13.28
N LEU A 119 -8.25 -4.70 -13.17
CA LEU A 119 -9.48 -4.99 -12.48
C LEU A 119 -10.50 -5.71 -13.38
N GLU A 120 -10.23 -5.79 -14.69
CA GLU A 120 -11.16 -6.30 -15.72
C GLU A 120 -12.56 -5.67 -15.61
N ILE A 121 -12.62 -4.39 -15.20
CA ILE A 121 -13.87 -3.64 -15.02
C ILE A 121 -13.94 -2.46 -15.99
N GLN A 122 -15.15 -2.15 -16.43
CA GLN A 122 -15.40 -0.90 -17.13
C GLN A 122 -15.59 0.22 -16.09
N ILE A 123 -14.67 1.17 -16.09
CA ILE A 123 -14.79 2.39 -15.30
C ILE A 123 -15.38 3.46 -16.23
N PRO A 124 -16.50 4.10 -15.87
CA PRO A 124 -17.07 5.16 -16.70
C PRO A 124 -16.03 6.23 -17.01
N ASP A 125 -16.03 6.73 -18.25
CA ASP A 125 -15.24 7.89 -18.66
C ASP A 125 -15.80 9.18 -17.99
N GLY A 126 -15.68 9.26 -16.68
CA GLY A 126 -15.95 10.47 -15.92
C GLY A 126 -14.74 11.38 -16.01
N PHE A 127 -14.91 12.64 -16.38
CA PHE A 127 -13.85 13.63 -16.25
C PHE A 127 -13.80 14.13 -14.81
N LEU A 128 -12.65 14.01 -14.16
CA LEU A 128 -12.40 14.58 -12.84
C LEU A 128 -11.35 15.67 -12.96
N SER A 129 -11.81 16.92 -12.96
CA SER A 129 -10.91 18.08 -12.96
C SER A 129 -10.28 18.28 -11.60
N ALA A 130 -9.09 18.88 -11.57
CA ALA A 130 -8.42 19.18 -10.31
C ALA A 130 -9.23 20.16 -9.44
N GLU A 131 -10.01 21.06 -10.04
CA GLU A 131 -10.93 21.97 -9.34
C GLU A 131 -12.10 21.21 -8.71
N SER A 132 -12.60 20.16 -9.36
CA SER A 132 -13.65 19.30 -8.80
C SER A 132 -13.12 18.57 -7.56
N ILE A 133 -11.90 18.05 -7.62
CA ILE A 133 -11.20 17.41 -6.50
C ILE A 133 -11.03 18.43 -5.35
N ALA A 134 -10.46 19.60 -5.63
CA ALA A 134 -10.25 20.66 -4.64
C ALA A 134 -11.56 21.10 -3.96
N ARG A 135 -12.65 21.22 -4.73
CA ARG A 135 -13.99 21.56 -4.21
C ARG A 135 -14.53 20.47 -3.30
N GLN A 136 -14.43 19.21 -3.71
CA GLN A 136 -14.88 18.07 -2.91
C GLN A 136 -14.09 17.98 -1.59
N LEU A 137 -12.76 18.17 -1.64
CA LEU A 137 -11.93 18.26 -0.44
C LEU A 137 -12.36 19.42 0.48
N GLY A 138 -12.71 20.57 -0.08
CA GLY A 138 -13.24 21.71 0.68
C GLY A 138 -14.59 21.42 1.36
N ILE A 139 -15.48 20.69 0.69
CA ILE A 139 -16.76 20.22 1.26
C ILE A 139 -16.49 19.26 2.42
N LEU A 140 -15.65 18.24 2.20
CA LEU A 140 -15.31 17.26 3.23
C LEU A 140 -14.65 17.91 4.44
N SER A 141 -13.76 18.89 4.21
CA SER A 141 -13.10 19.63 5.29
C SER A 141 -14.09 20.34 6.22
N ARG A 142 -15.18 20.89 5.67
CA ARG A 142 -16.24 21.52 6.48
C ARG A 142 -17.08 20.52 7.25
N LEU A 143 -17.30 19.34 6.67
CA LEU A 143 -18.15 18.32 7.28
C LEU A 143 -17.41 17.49 8.34
N THR A 144 -16.12 17.21 8.15
CA THR A 144 -15.29 16.44 9.11
C THR A 144 -14.56 17.33 10.12
N GLY A 145 -14.41 18.63 9.82
CA GLY A 145 -13.52 19.53 10.55
C GLY A 145 -12.03 19.25 10.30
N ARG A 146 -11.68 18.40 9.33
CA ARG A 146 -10.31 18.03 8.98
C ARG A 146 -9.97 18.44 7.56
N ARG A 147 -8.99 19.33 7.39
CA ARG A 147 -8.54 19.79 6.09
C ARG A 147 -7.70 18.71 5.40
N THR A 148 -8.16 18.27 4.24
CA THR A 148 -7.50 17.19 3.49
C THR A 148 -6.91 17.70 2.19
N ALA A 149 -5.67 17.31 1.89
CA ALA A 149 -5.03 17.51 0.60
C ALA A 149 -4.71 16.16 -0.08
N VAL A 150 -4.59 16.16 -1.41
CA VAL A 150 -4.17 14.97 -2.17
C VAL A 150 -2.78 15.24 -2.76
N LEU A 151 -1.84 14.35 -2.47
CA LEU A 151 -0.50 14.31 -3.04
C LEU A 151 -0.39 13.14 -4.03
N TYR A 152 -0.21 13.50 -5.29
CA TYR A 152 0.10 12.59 -6.38
C TYR A 152 1.61 12.48 -6.53
N LEU A 153 2.13 11.24 -6.51
CA LEU A 153 3.53 10.93 -6.80
C LEU A 153 3.59 10.08 -8.07
N ALA A 154 4.27 10.61 -9.09
CA ALA A 154 4.36 10.00 -10.42
C ALA A 154 5.81 9.65 -10.78
N ASN A 155 6.01 8.48 -11.38
CA ASN A 155 7.26 8.18 -12.07
C ASN A 155 7.24 8.91 -13.42
N LEU A 156 8.27 9.71 -13.70
CA LEU A 156 8.44 10.43 -14.96
C LEU A 156 9.49 9.71 -15.82
N GLU A 157 9.02 8.82 -16.69
CA GLU A 157 9.85 7.93 -17.50
C GLU A 157 10.72 8.69 -18.51
N ARG A 158 10.26 9.83 -19.04
CA ARG A 158 11.02 10.63 -20.03
C ARG A 158 12.27 11.30 -19.47
N THR A 159 12.26 11.67 -18.20
CA THR A 159 13.37 12.41 -17.57
C THR A 159 14.09 11.61 -16.51
N ASP A 160 13.60 10.40 -16.19
CA ASP A 160 14.07 9.61 -15.06
C ASP A 160 14.02 10.47 -13.78
N GLN A 161 12.82 10.94 -13.42
CA GLN A 161 12.56 11.77 -12.22
C GLN A 161 11.26 11.38 -11.51
N ILE A 162 11.05 11.90 -10.30
CA ILE A 162 9.77 11.82 -9.57
C ILE A 162 9.01 13.13 -9.69
N GLY A 163 7.78 13.06 -10.19
CA GLY A 163 6.83 14.17 -10.26
C GLY A 163 5.94 14.23 -9.02
N ARG A 164 5.65 15.45 -8.56
CA ARG A 164 4.77 15.72 -7.42
C ARG A 164 3.67 16.68 -7.84
N MET A 165 2.42 16.34 -7.54
CA MET A 165 1.29 17.26 -7.70
C MET A 165 0.47 17.26 -6.41
N LEU A 166 0.33 18.43 -5.79
CA LEU A 166 -0.45 18.64 -4.57
C LEU A 166 -1.74 19.39 -4.92
N VAL A 167 -2.88 18.79 -4.63
CA VAL A 167 -4.20 19.43 -4.74
C VAL A 167 -4.67 19.82 -3.34
N LEU A 168 -4.86 21.12 -3.14
CA LEU A 168 -5.29 21.69 -1.87
C LEU A 168 -6.82 21.83 -1.81
N PRO A 169 -7.44 21.77 -0.61
CA PRO A 169 -8.87 21.97 -0.46
C PRO A 169 -9.24 23.42 -0.79
N GLN A 170 -10.36 23.61 -1.49
CA GLN A 170 -10.88 24.94 -1.76
C GLN A 170 -11.39 25.60 -0.47
N THR A 171 -10.87 26.80 -0.17
CA THR A 171 -11.18 27.55 1.07
C THR A 171 -12.28 28.59 0.92
N GLN A 172 -12.64 28.97 -0.31
CA GLN A 172 -13.69 29.96 -0.57
C GLN A 172 -15.10 29.41 -0.25
N PRO A 173 -16.02 30.23 0.32
CA PRO A 173 -17.40 29.84 0.54
C PRO A 173 -18.11 29.47 -0.77
N LEU A 174 -18.94 28.42 -0.72
CA LEU A 174 -19.88 28.12 -1.81
C LEU A 174 -20.94 29.23 -1.84
N ALA A 175 -21.11 29.90 -2.98
CA ALA A 175 -22.27 30.77 -3.18
C ALA A 175 -23.49 29.89 -3.53
N GLY A 176 -24.46 29.78 -2.61
CA GLY A 176 -25.77 29.17 -2.87
C GLY A 176 -26.34 28.33 -1.73
N THR A 177 -27.64 28.47 -1.48
CA THR A 177 -28.44 27.67 -0.54
C THR A 177 -28.89 26.37 -1.22
N GLY A 178 -28.10 25.31 -1.15
CA GLY A 178 -28.49 23.98 -1.63
C GLY A 178 -27.94 22.90 -0.71
N THR A 179 -28.81 22.08 -0.13
CA THR A 179 -28.44 20.89 0.64
C THR A 179 -27.63 19.92 -0.22
N PRO A 180 -26.44 19.45 0.21
CA PRO A 180 -25.65 18.50 -0.55
C PRO A 180 -26.31 17.12 -0.53
N VAL A 181 -26.75 16.64 -1.70
CA VAL A 181 -27.23 15.26 -1.89
C VAL A 181 -26.06 14.39 -2.33
N ALA A 182 -25.78 13.36 -1.54
CA ALA A 182 -24.81 12.32 -1.86
C ALA A 182 -25.35 11.40 -2.97
N SER A 183 -25.06 11.71 -4.23
CA SER A 183 -25.13 10.72 -5.31
C SER A 183 -24.23 11.12 -6.47
N ARG A 184 -23.71 10.12 -7.18
CA ARG A 184 -22.95 10.25 -8.44
C ARG A 184 -23.63 11.25 -9.38
N GLY A 185 -23.13 12.48 -9.42
CA GLY A 185 -23.67 13.53 -10.28
C GLY A 185 -23.05 14.88 -9.97
N THR A 186 -22.46 15.51 -10.98
CA THR A 186 -21.88 16.84 -10.91
C THR A 186 -22.95 17.85 -10.48
N ILE A 187 -22.82 18.45 -9.29
CA ILE A 187 -23.76 19.49 -8.81
C ILE A 187 -23.29 20.85 -9.35
N PRO A 188 -24.16 21.63 -10.05
CA PRO A 188 -23.79 22.95 -10.57
C PRO A 188 -23.88 24.00 -9.46
N PHE A 189 -22.74 24.46 -8.96
CA PHE A 189 -22.62 25.70 -8.17
C PHE A 189 -21.67 26.67 -8.89
N SER A 190 -22.11 27.93 -9.03
CA SER A 190 -21.29 29.02 -9.56
C SER A 190 -20.30 29.52 -8.51
N LEU A 191 -19.03 29.67 -8.89
CA LEU A 191 -17.96 30.19 -8.04
C LEU A 191 -17.58 31.61 -8.46
N ALA A 192 -17.27 32.46 -7.48
CA ALA A 192 -16.34 33.56 -7.72
C ALA A 192 -14.97 32.96 -8.08
N GLN A 193 -14.40 33.36 -9.22
CA GLN A 193 -13.13 32.80 -9.71
C GLN A 193 -11.99 33.11 -8.74
N SER A 194 -11.42 32.08 -8.11
CA SER A 194 -10.07 32.16 -7.55
C SER A 194 -9.08 32.25 -8.71
N THR A 195 -8.23 33.27 -8.72
CA THR A 195 -7.20 33.48 -9.75
C THR A 195 -5.96 32.60 -9.55
N GLN A 196 -5.85 31.89 -8.42
CA GLN A 196 -4.76 30.94 -8.15
C GLN A 196 -5.27 29.50 -8.29
N SER A 197 -4.54 28.69 -9.08
CA SER A 197 -4.82 27.26 -9.25
C SER A 197 -4.68 26.54 -7.90
N PRO A 198 -5.61 25.63 -7.53
CA PRO A 198 -5.51 24.86 -6.30
C PRO A 198 -4.42 23.77 -6.35
N VAL A 199 -3.68 23.69 -7.46
CA VAL A 199 -2.71 22.63 -7.74
C VAL A 199 -1.30 23.20 -7.77
N ILE A 200 -0.41 22.57 -7.01
CA ILE A 200 1.03 22.82 -7.07
C ILE A 200 1.68 21.62 -7.76
N ARG A 201 2.46 21.87 -8.82
CA ARG A 201 3.26 20.84 -9.51
C ARG A 201 4.75 21.13 -9.33
N GLN A 202 5.50 20.11 -8.94
CA GLN A 202 6.96 20.19 -8.78
C GLN A 202 7.64 18.93 -9.31
N ILE A 203 8.84 19.09 -9.87
CA ILE A 203 9.75 17.99 -10.17
C ILE A 203 10.71 17.85 -8.98
N ALA A 204 11.04 16.62 -8.58
CA ALA A 204 12.14 16.36 -7.67
C ALA A 204 13.46 16.36 -8.47
N ALA A 205 14.01 17.55 -8.73
CA ALA A 205 15.09 17.76 -9.70
C ALA A 205 16.35 16.90 -9.43
N ASP A 206 16.64 16.62 -8.16
CA ASP A 206 17.85 15.91 -7.73
C ASP A 206 17.62 14.41 -7.46
N VAL A 207 16.49 13.85 -7.93
CA VAL A 207 16.09 12.47 -7.61
C VAL A 207 15.99 11.63 -8.86
N ASN A 208 16.96 10.73 -9.01
CA ASN A 208 16.87 9.64 -9.98
C ASN A 208 15.92 8.53 -9.43
N PRO A 209 14.90 8.07 -10.17
CA PRO A 209 13.98 6.99 -9.81
C PRO A 209 14.67 5.70 -9.39
N LYS A 210 15.74 5.27 -10.05
CA LYS A 210 16.50 4.09 -9.63
C LYS A 210 17.08 4.28 -8.23
N GLN A 211 17.63 5.46 -7.94
CA GLN A 211 18.10 5.79 -6.59
C GLN A 211 16.92 5.84 -5.61
N PHE A 212 15.82 6.49 -6.00
CA PHE A 212 14.61 6.57 -5.21
C PHE A 212 14.10 5.18 -4.81
N HIS A 213 13.89 4.28 -5.78
CA HIS A 213 13.41 2.93 -5.54
C HIS A 213 14.40 2.11 -4.70
N THR A 214 15.70 2.33 -4.87
CA THR A 214 16.73 1.68 -4.03
C THR A 214 16.58 2.11 -2.57
N VAL A 215 16.44 3.42 -2.31
CA VAL A 215 16.27 3.96 -0.96
C VAL A 215 14.91 3.56 -0.38
N ALA A 216 13.84 3.58 -1.17
CA ALA A 216 12.52 3.12 -0.75
C ALA A 216 12.51 1.62 -0.39
N ALA A 217 13.17 0.78 -1.19
CA ALA A 217 13.31 -0.65 -0.90
C ALA A 217 14.17 -0.90 0.34
N GLN A 218 15.25 -0.15 0.52
CA GLN A 218 16.06 -0.21 1.74
C GLN A 218 15.25 0.19 2.98
N PHE A 219 14.55 1.33 2.91
CA PHE A 219 13.70 1.82 3.99
C PHE A 219 12.68 0.76 4.39
N ARG A 220 11.97 0.20 3.41
CA ARG A 220 10.98 -0.85 3.64
C ARG A 220 11.60 -2.08 4.29
N ARG A 221 12.72 -2.60 3.76
CA ARG A 221 13.40 -3.76 4.36
C ARG A 221 13.77 -3.52 5.82
N GLN A 222 14.34 -2.36 6.13
CA GLN A 222 14.79 -2.03 7.49
C GLN A 222 13.63 -1.89 8.48
N ILE A 223 12.51 -1.27 8.06
CA ILE A 223 11.37 -1.00 8.95
C ILE A 223 10.46 -2.22 9.13
N SER A 224 10.45 -3.15 8.17
CA SER A 224 9.61 -4.36 8.21
C SER A 224 10.30 -5.57 8.85
N ASP A 225 11.60 -5.47 9.18
CA ASP A 225 12.36 -6.59 9.75
C ASP A 225 12.18 -6.64 11.28
N PRO A 226 11.55 -7.70 11.83
CA PRO A 226 11.33 -7.81 13.27
C PRO A 226 12.64 -7.95 14.07
N THR A 227 13.75 -8.34 13.43
CA THR A 227 15.06 -8.42 14.10
C THR A 227 15.73 -7.05 14.28
N LEU A 228 15.20 -6.01 13.61
CA LEU A 228 15.75 -4.66 13.62
C LEU A 228 14.91 -3.67 14.47
N VAL A 229 13.98 -4.14 15.30
CA VAL A 229 13.08 -3.27 16.09
C VAL A 229 13.79 -2.39 17.14
N GLU A 230 15.02 -2.71 17.51
CA GLU A 230 15.86 -1.86 18.37
C GLU A 230 16.83 -0.95 17.56
N SER A 231 16.83 -1.07 16.23
CA SER A 231 17.69 -0.29 15.35
C SER A 231 17.00 0.99 14.86
N LEU A 232 17.77 2.08 14.76
CA LEU A 232 17.33 3.31 14.09
C LEU A 232 17.84 3.42 12.65
N GLY A 233 18.38 2.33 12.09
CA GLY A 233 19.01 2.30 10.76
C GLY A 233 18.07 2.71 9.61
N TYR A 234 16.75 2.59 9.80
CA TYR A 234 15.74 3.05 8.83
C TYR A 234 15.68 4.57 8.71
N ARG A 235 16.15 5.34 9.71
CA ARG A 235 15.97 6.80 9.79
C ARG A 235 16.65 7.54 8.64
N SER A 236 17.81 7.09 8.19
CA SER A 236 18.53 7.73 7.08
C SER A 236 17.71 7.68 5.78
N SER A 237 17.21 6.50 5.43
CA SER A 237 16.34 6.33 4.26
C SER A 237 14.99 7.05 4.44
N ALA A 238 14.40 7.02 5.65
CA ALA A 238 13.16 7.73 5.96
C ALA A 238 13.30 9.26 5.76
N GLN A 239 14.42 9.84 6.21
CA GLN A 239 14.73 11.26 6.08
C GLN A 239 15.01 11.66 4.63
N GLN A 240 15.75 10.84 3.90
CA GLN A 240 16.01 11.08 2.50
C GLN A 240 14.72 11.06 1.67
N LEU A 241 13.86 10.06 1.89
CA LEU A 241 12.55 9.98 1.23
C LEU A 241 11.63 11.14 1.64
N TYR A 242 11.62 11.54 2.91
CA TYR A 242 10.87 12.73 3.36
C TYR A 242 11.37 14.00 2.66
N GLY A 243 12.70 14.18 2.58
CA GLY A 243 13.34 15.32 1.90
C GLY A 243 12.96 15.41 0.42
N TRP A 244 12.82 14.27 -0.25
CA TRP A 244 12.41 14.22 -1.64
C TRP A 244 10.90 14.40 -1.85
N LEU A 245 10.06 13.84 -0.97
CA LEU A 245 8.63 13.76 -1.22
C LEU A 245 7.83 14.88 -0.54
N VAL A 246 8.12 15.15 0.73
CA VAL A 246 7.24 15.96 1.59
C VAL A 246 7.85 17.32 1.92
N ALA A 247 9.16 17.38 2.20
CA ALA A 247 9.80 18.62 2.64
C ALA A 247 9.54 19.82 1.70
N PRO A 248 9.56 19.67 0.36
CA PRO A 248 9.33 20.79 -0.57
C PRO A 248 7.88 21.28 -0.62
N LEU A 249 6.95 20.53 -0.01
CA LEU A 249 5.54 20.86 0.14
C LEU A 249 5.18 21.30 1.56
N ALA A 250 6.10 21.20 2.53
CA ALA A 250 5.81 21.43 3.95
C ALA A 250 5.37 22.88 4.27
N SER A 251 5.83 23.88 3.51
CA SER A 251 5.34 25.26 3.66
C SER A 251 3.86 25.39 3.23
N GLN A 252 3.48 24.69 2.17
CA GLN A 252 2.13 24.70 1.61
C GLN A 252 1.15 23.95 2.52
N LEU A 253 1.55 22.76 3.00
CA LEU A 253 0.74 22.00 3.97
C LEU A 253 0.48 22.81 5.26
N ARG A 254 1.49 23.53 5.76
CA ARG A 254 1.34 24.40 6.94
C ARG A 254 0.49 25.64 6.66
N ALA A 255 0.72 26.34 5.55
CA ALA A 255 -0.02 27.56 5.19
C ALA A 255 -1.52 27.28 5.03
N HIS A 256 -1.86 26.10 4.51
CA HIS A 256 -3.25 25.66 4.33
C HIS A 256 -3.81 24.86 5.51
N GLN A 257 -3.04 24.70 6.60
CA GLN A 257 -3.43 24.00 7.81
C GLN A 257 -3.99 22.59 7.51
N ILE A 258 -3.28 21.83 6.68
CA ILE A 258 -3.70 20.48 6.28
C ILE A 258 -3.56 19.52 7.47
N ASP A 259 -4.64 18.80 7.78
CA ASP A 259 -4.68 17.77 8.82
C ASP A 259 -4.42 16.38 8.24
N THR A 260 -4.89 16.12 7.01
CA THR A 260 -4.82 14.81 6.35
C THR A 260 -4.18 14.92 4.97
N VAL A 261 -3.21 14.05 4.68
CA VAL A 261 -2.58 13.92 3.35
C VAL A 261 -2.95 12.57 2.75
N LEU A 262 -3.68 12.62 1.63
CA LEU A 262 -3.97 11.44 0.81
C LEU A 262 -2.86 11.23 -0.19
N PHE A 263 -2.38 10.00 -0.31
CA PHE A 263 -1.34 9.65 -1.26
C PHE A 263 -1.94 8.84 -2.40
N SER A 264 -1.83 9.37 -3.62
CA SER A 264 -2.06 8.62 -4.86
C SER A 264 -0.70 8.33 -5.47
N LEU A 265 -0.27 7.07 -5.35
CA LEU A 265 1.09 6.64 -5.66
C LEU A 265 1.10 5.83 -6.96
N ASP A 266 2.02 6.15 -7.85
CA ASP A 266 2.30 5.38 -9.07
C ASP A 266 2.91 4.00 -8.74
N ASP A 267 3.11 3.18 -9.78
CA ASP A 267 3.69 1.84 -9.63
C ASP A 267 5.06 1.85 -8.93
N GLY A 268 5.32 0.79 -8.15
CA GLY A 268 6.52 0.67 -7.32
C GLY A 268 6.58 1.59 -6.09
N LEU A 269 5.72 2.61 -5.98
CA LEU A 269 5.69 3.56 -4.85
C LEU A 269 4.66 3.18 -3.79
N ARG A 270 3.63 2.40 -4.15
CA ARG A 270 2.46 2.08 -3.32
C ARG A 270 2.76 1.31 -2.03
N SER A 271 3.92 0.65 -1.93
CA SER A 271 4.35 -0.08 -0.72
C SER A 271 5.18 0.76 0.25
N LEU A 272 5.36 2.06 -0.02
CA LEU A 272 6.10 2.97 0.82
C LEU A 272 5.35 3.23 2.14
N PRO A 273 5.96 3.03 3.32
CA PRO A 273 5.32 3.35 4.60
C PRO A 273 5.36 4.86 4.85
N VAL A 274 4.46 5.59 4.17
CA VAL A 274 4.41 7.05 4.20
C VAL A 274 4.25 7.64 5.61
N ALA A 275 3.55 6.92 6.50
CA ALA A 275 3.38 7.30 7.90
C ALA A 275 4.72 7.47 8.65
N ALA A 276 5.72 6.66 8.28
CA ALA A 276 7.05 6.63 8.90
C ALA A 276 8.13 7.44 8.15
N LEU A 277 7.75 8.21 7.13
CA LEU A 277 8.65 9.25 6.61
C LEU A 277 8.99 10.22 7.75
N HIS A 278 10.22 10.72 7.81
CA HIS A 278 10.73 11.40 8.99
C HIS A 278 11.44 12.71 8.63
N ASP A 279 11.08 13.83 9.25
CA ASP A 279 11.62 15.16 8.91
C ASP A 279 12.99 15.47 9.54
N GLY A 280 13.49 14.56 10.37
CA GLY A 280 14.70 14.72 11.18
C GLY A 280 14.40 14.86 12.67
N GLN A 281 13.16 15.24 13.00
CA GLN A 281 12.66 15.39 14.37
C GLN A 281 11.43 14.52 14.63
N ARG A 282 10.47 14.49 13.70
CA ARG A 282 9.18 13.84 13.82
C ARG A 282 8.86 13.00 12.59
N PHE A 283 8.06 11.96 12.81
CA PHE A 283 7.42 11.21 11.74
C PHE A 283 6.29 12.01 11.09
N LEU A 284 5.99 11.73 9.82
CA LEU A 284 4.88 12.35 9.10
C LEU A 284 3.57 12.13 9.85
N ILE A 285 3.36 10.93 10.40
CA ILE A 285 2.14 10.59 11.16
C ILE A 285 1.97 11.46 12.41
N GLU A 286 3.03 12.03 12.97
CA GLU A 286 2.91 12.94 14.11
C GLU A 286 2.32 14.30 13.73
N THR A 287 2.42 14.67 12.45
CA THR A 287 1.98 15.99 11.96
C THR A 287 0.69 15.92 11.15
N HIS A 288 0.45 14.81 10.44
CA HIS A 288 -0.72 14.64 9.57
C HIS A 288 -1.29 13.23 9.71
N SER A 289 -2.60 13.08 9.56
CA SER A 289 -3.21 11.80 9.20
C SER A 289 -2.84 11.44 7.76
N VAL A 290 -2.67 10.16 7.47
CA VAL A 290 -2.32 9.69 6.13
C VAL A 290 -3.21 8.55 5.68
N ALA A 291 -3.51 8.49 4.39
CA ALA A 291 -4.20 7.37 3.76
C ALA A 291 -3.75 7.22 2.30
N LEU A 292 -3.90 6.03 1.74
CA LEU A 292 -3.64 5.76 0.33
C LEU A 292 -4.95 5.74 -0.46
N ILE A 293 -4.91 6.22 -1.70
CA ILE A 293 -6.01 6.09 -2.66
C ILE A 293 -5.46 5.58 -4.00
N PRO A 294 -6.15 4.64 -4.68
CA PRO A 294 -5.82 4.25 -6.06
C PRO A 294 -5.77 5.46 -7.00
N SER A 295 -6.84 6.25 -6.89
CA SER A 295 -7.01 7.58 -7.44
C SER A 295 -8.18 8.24 -6.70
N PHE A 296 -8.32 9.56 -6.80
CA PHE A 296 -9.47 10.25 -6.21
C PHE A 296 -10.77 9.80 -6.88
N GLY A 297 -10.75 9.59 -8.20
CA GLY A 297 -11.93 9.19 -8.95
C GLY A 297 -12.47 7.79 -8.70
N LEU A 298 -11.64 6.89 -8.18
CA LEU A 298 -12.07 5.54 -7.76
C LEU A 298 -12.43 5.48 -6.29
N THR A 299 -12.21 6.56 -5.55
CA THR A 299 -12.48 6.61 -4.13
C THR A 299 -13.85 7.24 -3.89
N ASP A 300 -14.79 6.46 -3.33
CA ASP A 300 -16.06 7.00 -2.84
C ASP A 300 -15.77 7.91 -1.65
N SER A 301 -15.62 9.21 -1.90
CA SER A 301 -15.30 10.20 -0.87
C SER A 301 -16.53 10.69 -0.10
N GLY A 302 -17.72 10.11 -0.33
CA GLY A 302 -18.93 10.49 0.37
C GLY A 302 -18.82 10.26 1.87
N LEU A 303 -19.26 11.24 2.66
CA LEU A 303 -19.47 11.06 4.10
C LEU A 303 -20.71 10.19 4.31
N ARG A 304 -20.52 9.07 5.01
CA ARG A 304 -21.60 8.18 5.41
C ARG A 304 -21.73 8.18 6.93
N SER A 305 -22.91 7.76 7.38
CA SER A 305 -23.31 7.66 8.79
C SER A 305 -22.21 7.10 9.68
N HIS A 306 -22.21 7.50 10.95
CA HIS A 306 -21.30 7.00 11.99
C HIS A 306 -21.07 5.48 11.89
N LEU A 307 -19.85 5.09 11.52
CA LEU A 307 -19.43 3.68 11.37
C LEU A 307 -19.88 2.82 12.55
N ILE A 308 -19.79 3.36 13.76
CA ILE A 308 -20.11 2.69 15.03
C ILE A 308 -21.57 2.24 15.18
N GLN A 309 -22.47 2.79 14.36
CA GLN A 309 -23.88 2.38 14.32
C GLN A 309 -24.14 1.26 13.31
N LYS A 310 -23.14 0.89 12.49
CA LYS A 310 -23.26 -0.18 11.51
C LYS A 310 -23.03 -1.53 12.15
N PRO A 311 -23.74 -2.59 11.70
CA PRO A 311 -23.45 -3.94 12.15
C PRO A 311 -22.00 -4.34 11.82
N LEU A 312 -21.35 -5.05 12.75
CA LEU A 312 -20.00 -5.55 12.63
C LEU A 312 -19.97 -7.08 12.53
N LEU A 313 -19.22 -7.60 11.57
CA LEU A 313 -18.87 -9.02 11.48
C LEU A 313 -17.38 -9.16 11.73
N ALA A 314 -16.98 -9.94 12.73
CA ALA A 314 -15.59 -10.25 12.98
C ALA A 314 -15.32 -11.75 12.87
N MET A 315 -14.25 -12.14 12.20
CA MET A 315 -13.87 -13.52 11.98
C MET A 315 -12.40 -13.70 12.34
N GLY A 316 -12.09 -14.70 13.17
CA GLY A 316 -10.73 -14.98 13.63
C GLY A 316 -10.26 -16.40 13.36
N ILE A 317 -8.97 -16.57 13.11
CA ILE A 317 -8.26 -17.86 13.16
C ILE A 317 -7.10 -17.72 14.14
N SER A 318 -7.19 -18.42 15.27
CA SER A 318 -6.21 -18.33 16.36
C SER A 318 -5.36 -19.59 16.52
N LYS A 319 -5.93 -20.75 16.20
CA LYS A 319 -5.22 -22.03 16.34
C LYS A 319 -4.22 -22.24 15.21
N GLU A 320 -3.20 -23.05 15.48
CA GLU A 320 -2.35 -23.61 14.43
C GLU A 320 -3.23 -24.36 13.43
N HIS A 321 -3.08 -24.05 12.14
CA HIS A 321 -3.92 -24.63 11.11
C HIS A 321 -3.21 -24.68 9.76
N GLN A 322 -3.27 -25.83 9.06
CA GLN A 322 -2.72 -26.00 7.71
C GLN A 322 -1.23 -25.55 7.55
N GLY A 323 -0.41 -25.80 8.57
CA GLY A 323 1.01 -25.43 8.58
C GLY A 323 1.28 -23.95 8.88
N LEU A 324 0.28 -23.20 9.32
CA LEU A 324 0.40 -21.81 9.79
C LEU A 324 0.42 -21.80 11.32
N SER A 325 1.32 -21.01 11.89
CA SER A 325 1.47 -20.88 13.34
C SER A 325 0.21 -20.32 14.01
N ALA A 326 0.00 -20.66 15.28
CA ALA A 326 -1.06 -20.05 16.07
C ALA A 326 -0.91 -18.51 16.15
N LEU A 327 -2.05 -17.83 16.27
CA LEU A 327 -2.20 -16.39 16.50
C LEU A 327 -2.98 -16.18 17.82
N PRO A 328 -2.31 -16.38 18.98
CA PRO A 328 -2.95 -16.37 20.29
C PRO A 328 -3.57 -15.03 20.69
N ALA A 329 -3.20 -13.91 20.06
CA ALA A 329 -3.80 -12.62 20.33
C ALA A 329 -5.16 -12.42 19.65
N VAL A 330 -5.50 -13.21 18.62
CA VAL A 330 -6.75 -13.08 17.86
C VAL A 330 -8.02 -13.17 18.72
N PRO A 331 -8.18 -14.13 19.65
CA PRO A 331 -9.37 -14.17 20.51
C PRO A 331 -9.51 -12.92 21.38
N LEU A 332 -8.37 -12.36 21.85
CA LEU A 332 -8.36 -11.13 22.64
C LEU A 332 -8.74 -9.92 21.79
N GLU A 333 -8.21 -9.84 20.57
CA GLU A 333 -8.56 -8.81 19.60
C GLU A 333 -10.07 -8.81 19.36
N LEU A 334 -10.66 -9.95 19.00
CA LEU A 334 -12.10 -10.07 18.76
C LEU A 334 -12.95 -9.72 19.99
N SER A 335 -12.51 -10.13 21.19
CA SER A 335 -13.19 -9.78 22.44
C SER A 335 -13.16 -8.27 22.70
N ALA A 336 -12.00 -7.63 22.47
CA ALA A 336 -11.80 -6.19 22.62
C ALA A 336 -12.69 -5.37 21.67
N LEU A 337 -12.86 -5.85 20.43
CA LEU A 337 -13.80 -5.29 19.46
C LEU A 337 -15.23 -5.40 19.97
N SER A 338 -15.59 -6.59 20.48
CA SER A 338 -16.96 -6.87 20.91
C SER A 338 -17.43 -5.99 22.05
N GLN A 339 -16.55 -5.71 23.01
CA GLN A 339 -16.87 -4.85 24.15
C GLN A 339 -17.08 -3.38 23.74
N ARG A 340 -16.50 -2.94 22.64
CA ARG A 340 -16.54 -1.53 22.19
C ARG A 340 -17.63 -1.24 21.17
N TRP A 341 -18.12 -2.26 20.46
CA TRP A 341 -19.06 -2.06 19.37
C TRP A 341 -20.51 -2.16 19.85
N GLN A 342 -21.27 -1.07 19.86
CA GLN A 342 -22.63 -1.11 20.43
C GLN A 342 -23.69 -1.61 19.44
N ALA A 343 -23.44 -1.46 18.13
CA ALA A 343 -24.34 -1.99 17.10
C ALA A 343 -24.33 -3.52 17.07
N HIS A 344 -25.24 -4.13 16.31
CA HIS A 344 -25.30 -5.58 16.15
C HIS A 344 -23.94 -6.17 15.74
N GLN A 345 -23.56 -7.28 16.35
CA GLN A 345 -22.32 -7.97 16.05
C GLN A 345 -22.55 -9.44 15.75
N ALA A 346 -21.74 -9.99 14.85
CA ALA A 346 -21.53 -11.41 14.70
C ALA A 346 -20.02 -11.68 14.81
N ILE A 347 -19.65 -12.68 15.60
CA ILE A 347 -18.24 -13.05 15.80
C ILE A 347 -18.09 -14.55 15.55
N THR A 348 -17.11 -14.92 14.73
CA THR A 348 -16.70 -16.30 14.52
C THR A 348 -15.22 -16.47 14.84
N LEU A 349 -14.87 -17.65 15.34
CA LEU A 349 -13.51 -18.03 15.69
C LEU A 349 -13.22 -19.46 15.21
N ASP A 350 -12.00 -19.68 14.74
CA ASP A 350 -11.45 -20.98 14.34
C ASP A 350 -12.41 -21.76 13.44
N GLU A 351 -12.92 -22.91 13.87
CA GLU A 351 -13.79 -23.82 13.11
C GLU A 351 -15.03 -23.13 12.50
N SER A 352 -15.48 -22.04 13.12
CA SER A 352 -16.63 -21.25 12.66
C SER A 352 -16.27 -20.13 11.68
N SER A 353 -15.00 -19.83 11.46
CA SER A 353 -14.51 -18.79 10.54
C SER A 353 -14.32 -19.33 9.12
N THR A 354 -15.42 -19.69 8.47
CA THR A 354 -15.44 -20.26 7.10
C THR A 354 -16.14 -19.32 6.10
N VAL A 355 -15.87 -19.46 4.79
CA VAL A 355 -16.64 -18.70 3.77
C VAL A 355 -18.12 -19.06 3.81
N LYS A 356 -18.46 -20.32 4.13
CA LYS A 356 -19.86 -20.73 4.31
C LYS A 356 -20.53 -19.90 5.41
N ASN A 357 -19.91 -19.77 6.58
CA ASN A 357 -20.48 -18.98 7.67
C ASN A 357 -20.50 -17.49 7.35
N LEU A 358 -19.50 -16.96 6.64
CA LEU A 358 -19.54 -15.59 6.11
C LEU A 358 -20.76 -15.37 5.20
N ARG A 359 -21.04 -16.30 4.28
CA ARG A 359 -22.25 -16.26 3.43
C ARG A 359 -23.53 -16.33 4.24
N ASP A 360 -23.62 -17.28 5.17
CA ASP A 360 -24.83 -17.49 5.96
C ASP A 360 -25.13 -16.30 6.88
N LEU A 361 -24.10 -15.71 7.50
CA LEU A 361 -24.24 -14.49 8.30
C LEU A 361 -24.64 -13.29 7.44
N ASN A 362 -24.06 -13.14 6.24
CA ASN A 362 -24.40 -12.05 5.33
C ASN A 362 -25.84 -12.16 4.79
N ARG A 363 -26.38 -13.38 4.64
CA ARG A 363 -27.80 -13.60 4.27
C ARG A 363 -28.76 -13.17 5.37
N GLN A 364 -28.35 -13.29 6.63
CA GLN A 364 -29.16 -12.87 7.76
C GLN A 364 -29.15 -11.35 7.92
N ARG A 365 -27.98 -10.73 7.67
CA ARG A 365 -27.78 -9.30 7.82
C ARG A 365 -26.56 -8.83 7.03
N HIS A 366 -26.69 -7.69 6.37
CA HIS A 366 -25.55 -6.99 5.79
C HIS A 366 -24.76 -6.23 6.87
N TYR A 367 -23.43 -6.26 6.77
CA TYR A 367 -22.52 -5.66 7.73
C TYR A 367 -21.84 -4.44 7.11
N GLY A 368 -21.79 -3.32 7.86
CA GLY A 368 -21.06 -2.14 7.42
C GLY A 368 -19.57 -2.17 7.82
N VAL A 369 -19.21 -3.02 8.78
CA VAL A 369 -17.82 -3.29 9.16
C VAL A 369 -17.56 -4.78 9.13
N ILE A 370 -16.51 -5.19 8.44
CA ILE A 370 -16.02 -6.57 8.43
C ILE A 370 -14.59 -6.56 8.95
N HIS A 371 -14.29 -7.43 9.91
CA HIS A 371 -12.97 -7.57 10.51
C HIS A 371 -12.49 -9.02 10.34
N LEU A 372 -11.31 -9.20 9.74
CA LEU A 372 -10.68 -10.50 9.51
C LEU A 372 -9.33 -10.55 10.25
N ALA A 373 -9.25 -11.34 11.32
CA ALA A 373 -8.05 -11.55 12.13
C ALA A 373 -7.45 -12.93 11.88
N THR A 374 -6.47 -13.03 10.98
CA THR A 374 -5.99 -14.32 10.45
C THR A 374 -4.64 -14.16 9.73
N HIS A 375 -4.10 -15.25 9.20
CA HIS A 375 -2.97 -15.19 8.27
C HIS A 375 -3.41 -14.76 6.87
N ALA A 376 -2.55 -14.03 6.20
CA ALA A 376 -2.62 -13.79 4.77
C ALA A 376 -1.22 -13.84 4.18
N GLN A 377 -1.14 -14.13 2.89
CA GLN A 377 0.10 -14.18 2.15
C GLN A 377 -0.11 -13.55 0.79
N PHE A 378 0.74 -12.57 0.45
CA PHE A 378 0.80 -11.99 -0.88
C PHE A 378 1.99 -12.57 -1.65
N ASN A 379 1.71 -13.19 -2.79
CA ASN A 379 2.71 -13.80 -3.66
C ASN A 379 2.84 -12.99 -4.95
N PRO A 380 3.77 -12.02 -5.03
CA PRO A 380 3.88 -11.10 -6.18
C PRO A 380 4.22 -11.83 -7.50
N GLY A 381 4.94 -12.95 -7.47
CA GLY A 381 5.34 -13.69 -8.67
C GLY A 381 4.24 -14.59 -9.27
N ASP A 382 3.29 -15.06 -8.46
CA ASP A 382 2.08 -15.73 -8.93
C ASP A 382 0.93 -15.31 -8.02
N ILE A 383 0.25 -14.26 -8.44
CA ILE A 383 -0.77 -13.63 -7.62
C ILE A 383 -1.98 -14.54 -7.35
N ASN A 384 -2.20 -15.57 -8.18
CA ASN A 384 -3.24 -16.57 -7.93
C ASN A 384 -2.91 -17.43 -6.70
N ASN A 385 -1.65 -17.44 -6.27
CA ASN A 385 -1.23 -18.07 -5.03
C ASN A 385 -1.37 -17.18 -3.81
N SER A 386 -1.71 -15.89 -3.96
CA SER A 386 -2.02 -15.02 -2.81
C SER A 386 -3.34 -15.45 -2.14
N TYR A 387 -3.39 -15.50 -0.81
CA TYR A 387 -4.59 -15.88 -0.08
C TYR A 387 -4.76 -15.18 1.28
N ILE A 388 -6.02 -15.11 1.74
CA ILE A 388 -6.39 -14.93 3.14
C ILE A 388 -6.80 -16.31 3.69
N GLN A 389 -6.26 -16.71 4.83
CA GLN A 389 -6.60 -17.99 5.44
C GLN A 389 -7.96 -17.87 6.16
N LEU A 390 -8.91 -18.72 5.78
CA LEU A 390 -10.09 -19.04 6.56
C LEU A 390 -9.95 -20.48 7.05
N TRP A 391 -10.83 -20.95 7.94
CA TRP A 391 -10.61 -22.24 8.60
C TRP A 391 -10.44 -23.38 7.61
N ASN A 392 -11.42 -23.61 6.75
CA ASN A 392 -11.42 -24.75 5.84
C ASN A 392 -10.87 -24.42 4.44
N GLU A 393 -10.50 -23.17 4.14
CA GLU A 393 -10.06 -22.78 2.81
C GLU A 393 -9.15 -21.55 2.78
N ARG A 394 -8.32 -21.48 1.73
CA ARG A 394 -7.52 -20.30 1.38
C ARG A 394 -8.29 -19.43 0.39
N LEU A 395 -8.86 -18.32 0.88
CA LEU A 395 -9.58 -17.36 0.05
C LEU A 395 -8.59 -16.62 -0.85
N LYS A 396 -8.53 -17.01 -2.12
CA LYS A 396 -7.62 -16.42 -3.12
C LYS A 396 -8.00 -14.98 -3.46
N LEU A 397 -7.01 -14.17 -3.83
CA LEU A 397 -7.22 -12.76 -4.19
C LEU A 397 -8.35 -12.55 -5.22
N LYS A 398 -8.33 -13.30 -6.34
CA LYS A 398 -9.38 -13.20 -7.38
C LYS A 398 -10.76 -13.61 -6.87
N LYS A 399 -10.82 -14.57 -5.94
CA LYS A 399 -12.07 -15.03 -5.33
C LYS A 399 -12.64 -14.03 -4.33
N LEU A 400 -11.82 -13.17 -3.72
CA LEU A 400 -12.30 -12.11 -2.82
C LEU A 400 -13.25 -11.16 -3.56
N ASN A 401 -12.89 -10.72 -4.77
CA ASN A 401 -13.76 -9.86 -5.59
C ASN A 401 -15.07 -10.56 -5.95
N GLN A 402 -15.00 -11.82 -6.40
CA GLN A 402 -16.21 -12.61 -6.68
C GLN A 402 -17.10 -12.74 -5.45
N LEU A 403 -16.52 -13.06 -4.29
CA LEU A 403 -17.24 -13.23 -3.05
C LEU A 403 -17.90 -11.93 -2.60
N ALA A 404 -17.20 -10.80 -2.65
CA ALA A 404 -17.78 -9.53 -2.26
C ALA A 404 -18.96 -9.11 -3.13
N ARG A 405 -18.90 -9.38 -4.45
CA ARG A 405 -20.03 -9.19 -5.37
C ARG A 405 -21.20 -10.13 -5.03
N GLU A 406 -20.90 -11.41 -4.77
CA GLU A 406 -21.89 -12.40 -4.31
C GLU A 406 -22.59 -11.94 -3.03
N LEU A 407 -21.83 -11.35 -2.10
CA LEU A 407 -22.31 -10.86 -0.80
C LEU A 407 -22.87 -9.44 -0.85
N SER A 408 -22.84 -8.79 -2.02
CA SER A 408 -23.32 -7.42 -2.24
C SER A 408 -22.66 -6.38 -1.33
N TRP A 409 -21.35 -6.47 -1.10
CA TRP A 409 -20.61 -5.56 -0.22
C TRP A 409 -20.68 -4.07 -0.61
N GLY A 410 -20.95 -3.77 -1.90
CA GLY A 410 -21.17 -2.40 -2.38
C GLY A 410 -22.57 -1.83 -2.16
N GLN A 411 -23.57 -2.66 -1.82
CA GLN A 411 -24.99 -2.28 -1.71
C GLN A 411 -25.39 -1.98 -0.27
N ALA A 412 -26.42 -1.17 -0.07
CA ALA A 412 -26.80 -0.68 1.26
C ALA A 412 -27.36 -1.80 2.18
N PRO A 413 -26.85 -1.94 3.43
CA PRO A 413 -25.71 -1.24 4.00
C PRO A 413 -24.39 -1.77 3.43
N ALA A 414 -23.63 -0.87 2.79
CA ALA A 414 -22.36 -1.20 2.16
C ALA A 414 -21.29 -1.44 3.22
N VAL A 415 -20.29 -2.27 2.90
CA VAL A 415 -19.10 -2.44 3.73
C VAL A 415 -18.29 -1.15 3.65
N GLU A 416 -18.43 -0.33 4.70
CA GLU A 416 -17.75 0.96 4.82
C GLU A 416 -16.29 0.80 5.30
N LEU A 417 -16.00 -0.28 6.02
CA LEU A 417 -14.66 -0.63 6.47
C LEU A 417 -14.44 -2.14 6.47
N LEU A 418 -13.49 -2.62 5.67
CA LEU A 418 -12.90 -3.96 5.79
C LEU A 418 -11.56 -3.85 6.52
N VAL A 419 -11.45 -4.42 7.71
CA VAL A 419 -10.19 -4.54 8.43
C VAL A 419 -9.59 -5.91 8.14
N MET A 420 -8.44 -5.93 7.48
CA MET A 420 -7.65 -7.14 7.27
C MET A 420 -6.50 -7.15 8.26
N SER A 421 -6.78 -7.63 9.47
CA SER A 421 -5.81 -7.86 10.53
C SER A 421 -4.98 -9.11 10.23
N ALA A 422 -4.23 -9.03 9.14
CA ALA A 422 -3.49 -10.13 8.53
C ALA A 422 -2.26 -9.59 7.80
N CYS A 423 -1.25 -10.44 7.62
CA CYS A 423 0.05 -10.07 7.03
C CYS A 423 -0.05 -9.69 5.54
N GLU A 424 0.69 -8.65 5.12
CA GLU A 424 0.93 -8.26 3.71
C GLU A 424 -0.34 -7.98 2.87
N THR A 425 -1.41 -7.49 3.50
CA THR A 425 -2.72 -7.30 2.84
C THR A 425 -2.86 -6.02 2.03
N ALA A 426 -2.00 -5.01 2.24
CA ALA A 426 -1.86 -3.79 1.45
C ALA A 426 -0.66 -3.85 0.49
N LEU A 427 0.10 -4.95 0.48
CA LEU A 427 1.23 -5.13 -0.42
C LEU A 427 0.73 -5.50 -1.82
N GLY A 428 1.11 -4.72 -2.83
CA GLY A 428 0.84 -5.01 -4.23
C GLY A 428 2.09 -5.27 -5.05
N SER A 429 1.88 -5.68 -6.30
CA SER A 429 2.87 -5.73 -7.37
C SER A 429 2.33 -5.02 -8.60
N ARG A 430 3.09 -5.02 -9.70
CA ARG A 430 2.61 -4.51 -11.00
C ARG A 430 1.42 -5.32 -11.53
N GLU A 431 1.26 -6.56 -11.07
CA GLU A 431 0.20 -7.50 -11.46
C GLU A 431 -1.05 -7.44 -10.56
N ALA A 432 -0.94 -6.95 -9.33
CA ALA A 432 -2.07 -6.30 -8.66
C ALA A 432 -1.65 -5.20 -7.71
N GLU A 433 -2.12 -4.02 -8.05
CA GLU A 433 -1.88 -2.82 -7.30
C GLU A 433 -2.61 -2.87 -5.96
N LEU A 434 -1.89 -2.55 -4.87
CA LEU A 434 -2.39 -2.56 -3.49
C LEU A 434 -2.88 -3.93 -2.98
N GLY A 435 -2.61 -5.03 -3.68
CA GLY A 435 -2.88 -6.39 -3.23
C GLY A 435 -4.34 -6.63 -2.84
N PHE A 436 -4.57 -7.19 -1.64
CA PHE A 436 -5.92 -7.45 -1.13
C PHE A 436 -6.71 -6.17 -0.85
N ALA A 437 -6.05 -5.09 -0.42
CA ALA A 437 -6.71 -3.80 -0.23
C ALA A 437 -7.20 -3.23 -1.56
N GLY A 438 -6.39 -3.35 -2.62
CA GLY A 438 -6.83 -3.07 -3.98
C GLY A 438 -8.03 -3.92 -4.36
N ALA A 439 -7.93 -5.25 -4.18
CA ALA A 439 -9.01 -6.20 -4.50
C ALA A 439 -10.32 -5.93 -3.76
N ALA A 440 -10.25 -5.49 -2.50
CA ALA A 440 -11.40 -5.11 -1.70
C ALA A 440 -12.10 -3.85 -2.23
N LEU A 441 -11.34 -2.86 -2.70
CA LEU A 441 -11.94 -1.68 -3.34
C LEU A 441 -12.69 -2.03 -4.64
N LEU A 442 -12.23 -3.04 -5.38
CA LEU A 442 -12.94 -3.58 -6.58
C LEU A 442 -14.28 -4.19 -6.25
N ALA A 443 -14.28 -4.81 -5.08
CA ALA A 443 -15.42 -5.42 -4.43
C ALA A 443 -16.39 -4.36 -3.87
N GLU A 444 -16.18 -3.08 -4.21
CA GLU A 444 -16.97 -1.92 -3.80
C GLU A 444 -16.99 -1.67 -2.28
N VAL A 445 -16.06 -2.29 -1.54
CA VAL A 445 -15.74 -1.89 -0.17
C VAL A 445 -15.24 -0.45 -0.21
N LYS A 446 -15.73 0.38 0.70
CA LYS A 446 -15.41 1.82 0.68
C LYS A 446 -14.01 2.11 1.18
N SER A 447 -13.56 1.38 2.19
CA SER A 447 -12.28 1.57 2.84
C SER A 447 -11.74 0.26 3.35
N THR A 448 -10.42 0.10 3.26
CA THR A 448 -9.73 -1.06 3.82
C THR A 448 -8.63 -0.61 4.76
N ALA A 449 -8.59 -1.16 5.97
CA ALA A 449 -7.41 -1.11 6.83
C ALA A 449 -6.59 -2.38 6.61
N ALA A 450 -5.36 -2.24 6.12
CA ALA A 450 -4.55 -3.38 5.66
C ALA A 450 -3.06 -3.15 5.94
N SER A 451 -2.30 -4.24 5.98
CA SER A 451 -0.89 -4.25 6.40
C SER A 451 0.10 -4.31 5.23
N LEU A 452 1.21 -3.59 5.32
CA LEU A 452 2.25 -3.49 4.29
C LEU A 452 3.30 -4.61 4.38
N TRP A 453 3.38 -5.30 5.53
CA TRP A 453 4.31 -6.39 5.81
C TRP A 453 3.72 -7.39 6.80
N ARG A 454 4.52 -8.40 7.17
CA ARG A 454 4.18 -9.35 8.22
C ARG A 454 4.24 -8.69 9.59
N VAL A 455 3.07 -8.48 10.19
CA VAL A 455 2.89 -7.79 11.47
C VAL A 455 3.04 -8.74 12.66
N ASN A 456 3.47 -8.22 13.80
CA ASN A 456 3.59 -8.98 15.04
C ASN A 456 2.22 -9.08 15.72
N ASP A 457 1.85 -10.29 16.16
CA ASP A 457 0.53 -10.60 16.74
C ASP A 457 0.17 -9.71 17.94
N GLN A 458 1.09 -9.56 18.89
CA GLN A 458 0.94 -8.69 20.07
C GLN A 458 0.82 -7.20 19.70
N GLY A 459 1.64 -6.74 18.75
CA GLY A 459 1.58 -5.37 18.24
C GLY A 459 0.27 -5.08 17.53
N THR A 460 -0.23 -6.02 16.73
CA THR A 460 -1.52 -5.91 16.04
C THR A 460 -2.68 -5.82 17.04
N LEU A 461 -2.68 -6.63 18.10
CA LEU A 461 -3.66 -6.53 19.18
C LEU A 461 -3.66 -5.12 19.80
N GLY A 462 -2.48 -4.58 20.11
CA GLY A 462 -2.34 -3.22 20.63
C GLY A 462 -2.89 -2.17 19.67
N LEU A 463 -2.52 -2.24 18.39
CA LEU A 463 -2.96 -1.30 17.37
C LEU A 463 -4.47 -1.35 17.15
N MET A 464 -5.05 -2.55 17.03
CA MET A 464 -6.48 -2.73 16.72
C MET A 464 -7.37 -2.38 17.91
N ASN A 465 -6.94 -2.72 19.13
CA ASN A 465 -7.62 -2.28 20.35
C ASN A 465 -7.78 -0.75 20.39
N GLU A 466 -6.72 -0.02 20.05
CA GLU A 466 -6.72 1.44 20.04
C GLU A 466 -7.40 2.03 18.82
N PHE A 467 -7.27 1.41 17.65
CA PHE A 467 -7.92 1.86 16.43
C PHE A 467 -9.45 1.85 16.60
N TYR A 468 -10.00 0.76 17.15
CA TYR A 468 -11.44 0.67 17.39
C TYR A 468 -11.93 1.53 18.56
N ALA A 469 -11.07 1.81 19.54
CA ALA A 469 -11.36 2.83 20.56
C ALA A 469 -11.43 4.23 19.92
N ALA A 470 -10.45 4.59 19.10
CA ALA A 470 -10.39 5.89 18.42
C ALA A 470 -11.54 6.07 17.41
N LEU A 471 -11.96 5.00 16.71
CA LEU A 471 -13.12 5.02 15.80
C LEU A 471 -14.43 5.47 16.47
N GLN A 472 -14.55 5.38 17.81
CA GLN A 472 -15.73 5.86 18.53
C GLN A 472 -15.86 7.39 18.52
N THR A 473 -14.74 8.10 18.42
CA THR A 473 -14.67 9.56 18.64
C THR A 473 -14.05 10.32 17.47
N SER A 474 -13.24 9.66 16.64
CA SER A 474 -12.55 10.30 15.52
C SER A 474 -13.53 10.66 14.39
N PRO A 475 -13.41 11.85 13.79
CA PRO A 475 -14.25 12.26 12.67
C PRO A 475 -13.89 11.53 11.37
N THR A 476 -12.70 10.92 11.28
CA THR A 476 -12.26 10.16 10.11
C THR A 476 -11.57 8.84 10.46
N LYS A 477 -11.67 7.84 9.58
CA LYS A 477 -10.93 6.56 9.73
C LYS A 477 -9.41 6.75 9.74
N ALA A 478 -8.90 7.64 8.90
CA ALA A 478 -7.47 7.95 8.87
C ALA A 478 -6.98 8.58 10.19
N GLU A 479 -7.79 9.43 10.81
CA GLU A 479 -7.46 9.99 12.12
C GLU A 479 -7.57 8.97 13.25
N ALA A 480 -8.55 8.04 13.19
CA ALA A 480 -8.63 6.94 14.14
C ALA A 480 -7.36 6.07 14.08
N LEU A 481 -6.90 5.72 12.86
CA LEU A 481 -5.66 4.96 12.68
C LEU A 481 -4.44 5.75 13.18
N ARG A 482 -4.35 7.03 12.83
CA ARG A 482 -3.29 7.92 13.34
C ARG A 482 -3.26 7.94 14.87
N THR A 483 -4.42 8.00 15.52
CA THR A 483 -4.52 8.02 16.98
C THR A 483 -3.91 6.76 17.58
N ALA A 484 -4.26 5.58 17.06
CA ALA A 484 -3.66 4.31 17.47
C ALA A 484 -2.15 4.27 17.22
N GLN A 485 -1.70 4.72 16.05
CA GLN A 485 -0.28 4.75 15.68
C GLN A 485 0.54 5.67 16.60
N LEU A 486 -0.01 6.85 16.93
CA LEU A 486 0.62 7.78 17.86
C LEU A 486 0.70 7.24 19.27
N ALA A 487 -0.34 6.54 19.72
CA ALA A 487 -0.39 5.98 21.05
C ALA A 487 0.66 4.85 21.22
N MET A 488 0.89 4.04 20.17
CA MET A 488 2.02 3.09 20.14
C MET A 488 3.39 3.80 20.10
N LEU A 489 3.55 4.79 19.21
CA LEU A 489 4.79 5.56 19.06
C LEU A 489 5.21 6.25 20.37
N ARG A 490 4.25 6.74 21.14
CA ARG A 490 4.45 7.47 22.41
C ARG A 490 4.51 6.56 23.64
N GLU A 491 4.50 5.25 23.45
CA GLU A 491 4.52 4.26 24.53
C GLU A 491 3.33 4.48 25.50
N GLU A 492 2.18 4.87 24.94
CA GLU A 492 0.91 4.95 25.65
C GLU A 492 0.22 3.58 25.70
N ILE A 493 0.60 2.68 24.79
CA ILE A 493 0.25 1.25 24.79
C ILE A 493 1.52 0.41 24.80
N PHE A 494 1.56 -0.54 25.73
CA PHE A 494 2.67 -1.46 25.92
C PHE A 494 2.20 -2.74 26.60
N ILE A 495 3.00 -3.80 26.51
CA ILE A 495 2.81 -5.02 27.29
C ILE A 495 3.78 -4.99 28.46
N GLN A 496 3.24 -5.18 29.66
CA GLN A 496 4.04 -5.31 30.87
C GLN A 496 3.39 -6.28 31.84
N ALA A 497 4.19 -7.16 32.44
CA ALA A 497 3.73 -8.11 33.45
C ALA A 497 2.50 -8.94 33.00
N GLY A 498 2.52 -9.39 31.74
CA GLY A 498 1.44 -10.22 31.18
C GLY A 498 0.15 -9.46 30.88
N GLN A 499 0.18 -8.12 30.84
CA GLN A 499 -0.99 -7.31 30.51
C GLN A 499 -0.69 -6.36 29.35
N LEU A 500 -1.61 -6.24 28.41
CA LEU A 500 -1.66 -5.12 27.49
C LEU A 500 -2.25 -3.92 28.25
N ARG A 501 -1.44 -2.87 28.42
CA ARG A 501 -1.82 -1.67 29.14
C ARG A 501 -1.93 -0.50 28.17
N SER A 502 -2.98 0.29 28.33
CA SER A 502 -3.18 1.56 27.62
C SER A 502 -3.46 2.67 28.63
N ARG A 503 -2.82 3.83 28.48
CA ARG A 503 -2.94 4.94 29.45
C ARG A 503 -4.41 5.34 29.65
N GLY A 504 -4.89 5.19 30.88
CA GLY A 504 -6.27 5.59 31.25
C GLY A 504 -7.32 4.48 31.10
N THR A 505 -6.92 3.25 30.80
CA THR A 505 -7.83 2.08 30.76
C THR A 505 -7.36 0.98 31.70
N GLN A 506 -8.26 0.07 32.07
CA GLN A 506 -7.85 -1.17 32.75
C GLN A 506 -7.02 -2.02 31.79
N GLY A 507 -5.93 -2.61 32.30
CA GLY A 507 -5.11 -3.53 31.53
C GLY A 507 -5.89 -4.78 31.11
N MET A 508 -5.58 -5.29 29.92
CA MET A 508 -6.12 -6.53 29.40
C MET A 508 -5.12 -7.66 29.68
N ASP A 509 -5.56 -8.68 30.41
CA ASP A 509 -4.72 -9.85 30.72
C ASP A 509 -4.40 -10.63 29.44
N LEU A 510 -3.13 -10.99 29.29
CA LEU A 510 -2.63 -11.81 28.19
C LEU A 510 -2.32 -13.21 28.72
N PRO A 511 -2.82 -14.28 28.06
CA PRO A 511 -2.54 -15.63 28.47
C PRO A 511 -1.06 -15.96 28.26
N LEU A 512 -0.30 -16.01 29.36
CA LEU A 512 1.14 -16.29 29.37
C LEU A 512 1.47 -17.65 28.73
N GLU A 513 0.59 -18.64 28.91
CA GLU A 513 0.72 -19.98 28.34
C GLU A 513 0.64 -20.00 26.81
N ALA A 514 0.08 -18.96 26.20
CA ALA A 514 -0.09 -18.86 24.76
C ALA A 514 1.13 -18.26 24.05
N GLY A 515 2.26 -18.09 24.74
CA GLY A 515 3.47 -17.47 24.16
C GLY A 515 3.42 -15.94 24.06
N LEU A 516 2.39 -15.31 24.64
CA LEU A 516 2.26 -13.86 24.78
C LEU A 516 3.06 -13.38 26.00
N ALA A 517 4.36 -13.62 25.99
CA ALA A 517 5.27 -13.32 27.10
C ALA A 517 6.25 -12.19 26.77
N GLY A 518 6.72 -11.51 27.82
CA GLY A 518 7.74 -10.47 27.73
C GLY A 518 7.18 -9.05 27.75
N ASP A 519 7.94 -8.16 28.37
CA ASP A 519 7.64 -6.72 28.32
C ASP A 519 7.98 -6.21 26.92
N LEU A 520 6.99 -5.60 26.25
CA LEU A 520 7.13 -5.07 24.90
C LEU A 520 6.62 -3.63 24.88
N ASN A 521 7.45 -2.73 24.36
CA ASN A 521 6.99 -1.42 23.92
C ASN A 521 6.82 -1.43 22.40
N PHE A 522 5.89 -0.63 21.91
CA PHE A 522 5.57 -0.59 20.49
C PHE A 522 6.08 0.68 19.81
N ARG A 523 7.13 1.31 20.37
CA ARG A 523 7.62 2.62 19.89
C ARG A 523 8.15 2.55 18.45
N HIS A 524 8.77 1.41 18.08
CA HIS A 524 9.40 1.24 16.79
C HIS A 524 8.35 1.21 15.65
N PRO A 525 8.58 1.91 14.51
CA PRO A 525 7.63 1.96 13.40
C PRO A 525 7.18 0.62 12.84
N TYR A 526 7.97 -0.44 13.02
CA TYR A 526 7.58 -1.82 12.70
C TYR A 526 6.16 -2.17 13.18
N TYR A 527 5.78 -1.72 14.39
CA TYR A 527 4.51 -2.06 15.02
C TYR A 527 3.33 -1.21 14.52
N TRP A 528 3.55 0.08 14.23
CA TRP A 528 2.46 1.02 13.95
C TRP A 528 2.39 1.48 12.49
N SER A 529 3.52 1.60 11.79
CA SER A 529 3.55 2.07 10.39
C SER A 529 3.24 0.97 9.36
N GLY A 530 3.04 -0.26 9.85
CA GLY A 530 2.67 -1.40 9.02
C GLY A 530 1.25 -1.35 8.50
N TYR A 531 0.34 -0.64 9.16
CA TYR A 531 -1.05 -0.51 8.70
C TYR A 531 -1.31 0.84 8.02
N THR A 532 -2.15 0.81 7.00
CA THR A 532 -2.67 2.00 6.32
C THR A 532 -4.14 1.85 6.01
N ILE A 533 -4.83 3.00 5.93
CA ILE A 533 -6.15 3.07 5.29
C ILE A 533 -5.94 3.20 3.78
N VAL A 534 -6.71 2.43 3.01
CA VAL A 534 -6.77 2.47 1.55
C VAL A 534 -8.22 2.72 1.12
N GLY A 535 -8.45 3.74 0.30
CA GLY A 535 -9.79 4.14 -0.17
C GLY A 535 -10.38 5.29 0.64
N ASN A 536 -11.68 5.22 0.98
CA ASN A 536 -12.35 6.29 1.72
C ASN A 536 -11.74 6.44 3.12
N TRP A 537 -11.07 7.57 3.32
CA TRP A 537 -10.33 7.87 4.55
C TRP A 537 -11.20 8.51 5.63
N ASN A 538 -12.39 9.02 5.24
CA ASN A 538 -13.33 9.66 6.15
C ASN A 538 -14.17 8.62 6.88
#